data_AF-A0A1Q3L1H1-F1
#
_entry.id   AF-A0A1Q3L1H1-F1
#
_cell.length_a   1.000
_cell.length_b   1.000
_cell.length_c   1.000
_cell.angle_alpha   90.00
_cell.angle_beta   90.00
_cell.angle_gamma   90.00
#
_symmetry.space_group_name_H-M   'P 1'
#
loop_
_entity.id
_entity.type
_entity.pdbx_description
1 polymer ?
#
loop_
_entity_poly.entity_id
_entity_poly.type
_entity_poly.pdbx_seq_one_letter_code
_entity_poly.pdbx_strand_id
1 'polypeptide(L)'
;MAEESGVDRVTEVTTTSWLQRLGQAIVGVLVGIVVVIGSGVLLFWNEGRAIKTAQGLTEGAGIVRSVSADRIDPGNDRMLIHVSGMLSAGGPVSDGDFALKAESLRLLRQVDMYQWKEETQTETRTKLGGGEERTTTYSYVRTWSDQPIDSTRFRETRGHTNPVMTYRSREALAPGTHLGAFAVPDNLMRGFGTPRPLAATEAQANALQIRIDKPVRVIDGVLYAGRDPAQPAIGDIKVSFAEVPLQTASIVAAQAGSSLAPFPTRTGTTVELISAGAVPAAEMFKEAQEDNVTFTWVLRAVGAFVMFVGFALILRPLSVAADLIPFLGSLVGAGAGLVAMICTAVLAPLVIALGWLWYRPLLAVGIVIAGGAAAYGLITLARRRVARKASMVGA
;
A
#
# COMPACT_ATOMS: atom_id res chain seq x y z
N MET A 1 -18.12 37.82 -24.08
CA MET A 1 -17.85 37.60 -22.64
C MET A 1 -16.36 37.49 -22.48
N ALA A 2 -15.72 38.43 -21.81
CA ALA A 2 -14.29 38.36 -21.54
C ALA A 2 -14.04 37.11 -20.67
N GLU A 3 -13.20 36.19 -21.13
CA GLU A 3 -12.62 35.16 -20.27
C GLU A 3 -11.90 35.89 -19.13
N GLU A 4 -12.36 35.71 -17.89
CA GLU A 4 -11.57 36.12 -16.74
C GLU A 4 -10.35 35.20 -16.65
N SER A 5 -9.28 35.57 -17.38
CA SER A 5 -8.03 34.83 -17.37
C SER A 5 -7.38 34.97 -15.98
N GLY A 6 -7.38 33.89 -15.21
CA GLY A 6 -6.58 33.75 -14.00
C GLY A 6 -5.09 33.77 -14.31
N VAL A 7 -4.26 34.05 -13.30
CA VAL A 7 -2.81 33.94 -13.44
C VAL A 7 -2.42 32.49 -13.18
N ASP A 8 -1.85 31.82 -14.18
CA ASP A 8 -1.47 30.39 -14.06
C ASP A 8 -0.28 30.13 -13.12
N ARG A 9 0.30 31.19 -12.55
CA ARG A 9 1.39 31.10 -11.58
C ARG A 9 1.32 32.23 -10.55
N VAL A 10 1.30 31.87 -9.28
CA VAL A 10 1.35 32.81 -8.15
C VAL A 10 2.51 32.44 -7.24
N THR A 11 3.20 33.45 -6.71
CA THR A 11 4.34 33.26 -5.81
C THR A 11 4.06 33.94 -4.48
N GLU A 12 4.15 33.18 -3.38
CA GLU A 12 4.09 33.69 -2.01
C GLU A 12 5.47 33.58 -1.37
N VAL A 13 5.92 34.68 -0.75
CA VAL A 13 7.17 34.69 0.01
C VAL A 13 6.82 34.80 1.50
N THR A 14 7.23 33.79 2.26
CA THR A 14 7.10 33.77 3.71
C THR A 14 8.48 33.85 4.34
N THR A 15 8.63 34.69 5.35
CA THR A 15 9.90 34.82 6.08
C THR A 15 9.72 34.33 7.50
N THR A 16 10.67 33.52 7.96
CA THR A 16 10.65 32.93 9.29
C THR A 16 11.91 33.34 10.02
N SER A 17 11.77 33.90 11.21
CA SER A 17 12.92 34.31 12.02
C SER A 17 13.66 33.08 12.54
N TRP A 18 14.96 33.23 12.83
CA TRP A 18 15.78 32.15 13.38
C TRP A 18 15.22 31.60 14.72
N LEU A 19 14.76 32.48 15.62
CA LEU A 19 14.14 32.07 16.89
C LEU A 19 12.87 31.26 16.69
N GLN A 20 12.05 31.62 15.70
CA GLN A 20 10.84 30.87 15.37
C GLN A 20 11.18 29.49 14.78
N ARG A 21 12.20 29.40 13.91
CA ARG A 21 12.72 28.11 13.40
C ARG A 21 13.22 27.22 14.52
N LEU A 22 13.97 27.79 15.48
CA LEU A 22 14.49 27.06 16.63
C LEU A 22 13.35 26.57 17.54
N GLY A 23 12.36 27.42 17.82
CA GLY A 23 11.17 27.03 18.59
C GLY A 23 10.39 25.90 17.92
N GLN A 24 10.18 25.96 16.60
CA GLN A 24 9.55 24.87 15.84
C GLN A 24 10.37 23.58 15.86
N ALA A 25 11.71 23.68 15.79
CA ALA A 25 12.58 22.52 15.88
C ALA A 25 12.49 21.85 17.26
N ILE A 26 12.38 22.62 18.35
CA ILE A 26 12.20 22.09 19.72
C ILE A 26 10.86 21.33 19.84
N VAL A 27 9.77 21.88 19.30
CA VAL A 27 8.49 21.14 19.22
C VAL A 27 8.65 19.86 18.39
N GLY A 28 9.43 19.94 17.31
CA GLY A 28 9.79 18.79 16.47
C GLY A 28 10.47 17.66 17.24
N VAL A 29 11.19 17.93 18.32
CA VAL A 29 11.79 16.88 19.18
C VAL A 29 10.73 16.02 19.82
N LEU A 30 9.68 16.62 20.40
CA LEU A 30 8.58 15.87 21.03
C LEU A 30 7.86 14.99 20.01
N VAL A 31 7.58 15.54 18.83
CA VAL A 31 6.99 14.79 17.71
C VAL A 31 7.92 13.64 17.30
N GLY A 32 9.22 13.91 17.16
CA GLY A 32 10.21 12.92 16.79
C GLY A 32 10.29 11.75 17.78
N ILE A 33 10.24 12.03 19.09
CA ILE A 33 10.20 10.99 20.14
C ILE A 33 8.97 10.09 19.97
N VAL A 34 7.78 10.69 19.79
CA VAL A 34 6.54 9.93 19.58
C VAL A 34 6.62 9.09 18.33
N VAL A 35 7.19 9.61 17.25
CA VAL A 35 7.40 8.88 15.98
C VAL A 35 8.38 7.70 16.15
N VAL A 36 9.49 7.88 16.87
CA VAL A 36 10.43 6.78 17.18
C VAL A 36 9.75 5.68 18.01
N ILE A 37 8.96 6.05 19.03
CA ILE A 37 8.22 5.06 19.83
C ILE A 37 7.18 4.34 18.98
N GLY A 38 6.37 5.08 18.21
CA GLY A 38 5.33 4.52 17.35
C GLY A 38 5.89 3.59 16.27
N SER A 39 7.00 3.95 15.63
CA SER A 39 7.71 3.07 14.70
C SER A 39 8.25 1.82 15.38
N GLY A 40 8.78 1.91 16.60
CA GLY A 40 9.18 0.75 17.39
C GLY A 40 8.01 -0.21 17.68
N VAL A 41 6.86 0.33 18.08
CA VAL A 41 5.63 -0.45 18.28
C VAL A 41 5.17 -1.11 16.99
N LEU A 42 5.19 -0.38 15.86
CA LEU A 42 4.85 -0.90 14.54
C LEU A 42 5.75 -2.08 14.14
N LEU A 43 7.08 -1.93 14.28
CA LEU A 43 8.06 -2.97 13.97
C LEU A 43 7.85 -4.21 14.84
N PHE A 44 7.67 -4.04 16.15
CA PHE A 44 7.44 -5.15 17.07
C PHE A 44 6.11 -5.89 16.79
N TRP A 45 5.02 -5.14 16.58
CA TRP A 45 3.72 -5.72 16.22
C TRP A 45 3.79 -6.47 14.89
N ASN A 46 4.53 -5.94 13.91
CA ASN A 46 4.72 -6.57 12.62
C ASN A 46 5.34 -7.98 12.74
N GLU A 47 6.33 -8.18 13.61
CA GLU A 47 6.90 -9.51 13.88
C GLU A 47 5.84 -10.48 14.42
N GLY A 48 5.02 -10.03 15.37
CA GLY A 48 3.94 -10.84 15.92
C GLY A 48 2.91 -11.25 14.89
N ARG A 49 2.47 -10.30 14.05
CA ARG A 49 1.56 -10.56 12.94
C ARG A 49 2.17 -11.53 11.93
N ALA A 50 3.39 -11.27 11.48
CA ALA A 50 4.09 -12.13 10.52
C ALA A 50 4.19 -13.59 10.99
N ILE A 51 4.53 -13.78 12.27
CA ILE A 51 4.70 -15.12 12.86
C ILE A 51 3.36 -15.82 13.05
N LYS A 52 2.35 -15.12 13.59
CA LYS A 52 1.00 -15.69 13.77
C LYS A 52 0.35 -16.07 12.45
N THR A 53 0.49 -15.23 11.42
CA THR A 53 0.02 -15.53 10.06
C THR A 53 0.76 -16.73 9.49
N ALA A 54 2.09 -16.77 9.58
CA ALA A 54 2.87 -17.90 9.06
C ALA A 54 2.48 -19.23 9.74
N GLN A 55 2.30 -19.23 11.06
CA GLN A 55 1.85 -20.40 11.81
C GLN A 55 0.41 -20.79 11.45
N GLY A 56 -0.49 -19.82 11.29
CA GLY A 56 -1.88 -20.07 10.88
C GLY A 56 -1.99 -20.64 9.47
N LEU A 57 -1.16 -20.17 8.54
CA LEU A 57 -1.03 -20.73 7.20
C LEU A 57 -0.45 -22.16 7.23
N THR A 58 0.56 -22.42 8.07
CA THR A 58 1.10 -23.78 8.25
C THR A 58 0.08 -24.73 8.87
N GLU A 59 -0.70 -24.27 9.84
CA GLU A 59 -1.83 -25.02 10.39
C GLU A 59 -2.83 -25.35 9.29
N GLY A 60 -3.26 -24.34 8.53
CA GLY A 60 -4.20 -24.51 7.43
C GLY A 60 -3.70 -25.50 6.38
N ALA A 61 -2.45 -25.37 5.94
CA ALA A 61 -1.83 -26.28 4.98
C ALA A 61 -1.78 -27.73 5.47
N GLY A 62 -1.68 -27.96 6.78
CA GLY A 62 -1.66 -29.29 7.38
C GLY A 62 -3.03 -29.95 7.54
N ILE A 63 -4.12 -29.18 7.49
CA ILE A 63 -5.49 -29.69 7.74
C ILE A 63 -6.44 -29.54 6.54
N VAL A 64 -6.06 -28.76 5.53
CA VAL A 64 -6.88 -28.50 4.34
C VAL A 64 -7.26 -29.80 3.62
N ARG A 65 -8.52 -29.89 3.20
CA ARG A 65 -9.03 -31.03 2.42
C ARG A 65 -9.47 -30.55 1.05
N SER A 66 -8.86 -31.09 0.00
CA SER A 66 -9.36 -30.86 -1.36
C SER A 66 -10.65 -31.66 -1.60
N VAL A 67 -11.70 -30.97 -2.05
CA VAL A 67 -13.01 -31.54 -2.33
C VAL A 67 -13.50 -31.12 -3.72
N SER A 68 -14.44 -31.88 -4.29
CA SER A 68 -15.10 -31.48 -5.53
C SER A 68 -16.02 -30.27 -5.30
N ALA A 69 -16.10 -29.39 -6.29
CA ALA A 69 -17.04 -28.27 -6.31
C ALA A 69 -18.50 -28.71 -6.52
N ASP A 70 -18.76 -29.92 -7.01
CA ASP A 70 -20.05 -30.31 -7.56
C ASP A 70 -21.12 -30.59 -6.49
N ARG A 71 -20.71 -30.84 -5.25
CA ARG A 71 -21.63 -31.19 -4.15
C ARG A 71 -21.16 -30.65 -2.82
N ILE A 72 -22.11 -30.23 -2.00
CA ILE A 72 -21.89 -29.93 -0.60
C ILE A 72 -21.89 -31.23 0.19
N ASP A 73 -20.83 -31.46 0.97
CA ASP A 73 -20.76 -32.56 1.93
C ASP A 73 -20.91 -31.99 3.35
N PRO A 74 -22.03 -32.24 4.05
CA PRO A 74 -22.23 -31.78 5.43
C PRO A 74 -21.12 -32.22 6.41
N GLY A 75 -20.40 -33.31 6.12
CA GLY A 75 -19.26 -33.76 6.92
C GLY A 75 -18.04 -32.84 6.88
N ASN A 76 -18.01 -31.88 5.94
CA ASN A 76 -16.97 -30.85 5.85
C ASN A 76 -17.40 -29.52 6.45
N ASP A 77 -18.60 -29.40 7.05
CA ASP A 77 -19.02 -28.14 7.66
C ASP A 77 -18.03 -27.68 8.74
N ARG A 78 -17.66 -26.39 8.69
CA ARG A 78 -16.59 -25.73 9.49
C ARG A 78 -15.17 -26.27 9.27
N MET A 79 -14.98 -27.24 8.38
CA MET A 79 -13.67 -27.73 8.01
C MET A 79 -13.05 -26.83 6.94
N LEU A 80 -11.71 -26.72 6.98
CA LEU A 80 -10.95 -26.03 5.95
C LEU A 80 -10.90 -26.88 4.69
N ILE A 81 -11.51 -26.38 3.62
CA ILE A 81 -11.56 -27.07 2.33
C ILE A 81 -10.82 -26.29 1.26
N HIS A 82 -10.32 -27.02 0.27
CA HIS A 82 -9.85 -26.49 -1.00
C HIS A 82 -10.82 -26.94 -2.09
N VAL A 83 -11.28 -26.01 -2.91
CA VAL A 83 -12.24 -26.28 -3.98
C VAL A 83 -11.80 -25.54 -5.23
N SER A 84 -11.85 -26.21 -6.38
CA SER A 84 -11.54 -25.63 -7.68
C SER A 84 -12.68 -25.86 -8.65
N GLY A 85 -13.01 -24.85 -9.45
CA GLY A 85 -14.10 -24.93 -10.42
C GLY A 85 -14.27 -23.66 -11.23
N MET A 86 -15.12 -23.73 -12.25
CA MET A 86 -15.54 -22.55 -13.01
C MET A 86 -16.46 -21.70 -12.13
N LEU A 87 -16.15 -20.42 -11.97
CA LEU A 87 -17.07 -19.48 -11.33
C LEU A 87 -18.29 -19.25 -12.21
N SER A 88 -19.45 -19.16 -11.59
CA SER A 88 -20.71 -18.77 -12.20
C SER A 88 -21.35 -17.63 -11.43
N ALA A 89 -22.28 -16.92 -12.06
CA ALA A 89 -23.05 -15.85 -11.44
C ALA A 89 -24.55 -16.10 -11.67
N GLY A 90 -25.38 -15.58 -10.77
CA GLY A 90 -26.84 -15.62 -10.89
C GLY A 90 -27.40 -14.68 -11.96
N GLY A 91 -26.57 -13.82 -12.54
CA GLY A 91 -26.91 -12.93 -13.64
C GLY A 91 -25.77 -11.97 -13.99
N PRO A 92 -25.99 -11.09 -14.97
CA PRO A 92 -24.97 -10.15 -15.42
C PRO A 92 -24.69 -9.07 -14.38
N VAL A 93 -23.44 -8.61 -14.33
CA VAL A 93 -23.08 -7.36 -13.66
C VAL A 93 -23.54 -6.17 -14.52
N SER A 94 -24.02 -5.10 -13.88
CA SER A 94 -24.57 -3.94 -14.60
C SER A 94 -24.06 -2.59 -14.09
N ASP A 95 -23.90 -1.66 -15.02
CA ASP A 95 -23.73 -0.24 -14.77
C ASP A 95 -24.91 0.56 -15.35
N GLY A 96 -25.85 0.93 -14.47
CA GLY A 96 -27.05 1.67 -14.83
C GLY A 96 -26.82 3.12 -15.28
N ASP A 97 -25.69 3.74 -14.90
CA ASP A 97 -25.37 5.10 -15.35
C ASP A 97 -25.04 5.10 -16.85
N PHE A 98 -24.43 4.01 -17.32
CA PHE A 98 -23.95 3.85 -18.70
C PHE A 98 -24.74 2.81 -19.50
N ALA A 99 -25.82 2.24 -18.94
CA ALA A 99 -26.58 1.14 -19.55
C ALA A 99 -25.69 -0.02 -20.03
N LEU A 100 -24.64 -0.34 -19.27
CA LEU A 100 -23.72 -1.44 -19.56
C LEU A 100 -24.15 -2.68 -18.79
N LYS A 101 -24.16 -3.83 -19.46
CA LYS A 101 -24.35 -5.16 -18.84
C LYS A 101 -23.29 -6.09 -19.39
N ALA A 102 -22.66 -6.88 -18.52
CA ALA A 102 -21.63 -7.83 -18.89
C ALA A 102 -21.86 -9.17 -18.18
N GLU A 103 -21.70 -10.27 -18.91
CA GLU A 103 -21.69 -11.63 -18.35
C GLU A 103 -20.30 -11.94 -17.79
N SER A 104 -19.93 -11.19 -16.76
CA SER A 104 -18.61 -11.21 -16.15
C SER A 104 -18.72 -11.18 -14.64
N LEU A 105 -17.66 -11.60 -13.96
CA LEU A 105 -17.61 -11.65 -12.50
C LEU A 105 -17.58 -10.25 -11.88
N ARG A 106 -16.82 -9.33 -12.50
CA ARG A 106 -16.62 -7.96 -12.03
C ARG A 106 -16.67 -7.02 -13.21
N LEU A 107 -17.29 -5.86 -13.00
CA LEU A 107 -17.25 -4.72 -13.91
C LEU A 107 -16.59 -3.54 -13.21
N LEU A 108 -15.54 -3.03 -13.81
CA LEU A 108 -14.78 -1.88 -13.36
C LEU A 108 -15.07 -0.73 -14.32
N ARG A 109 -15.56 0.38 -13.78
CA ARG A 109 -15.66 1.65 -14.48
C ARG A 109 -14.56 2.56 -13.95
N GLN A 110 -13.75 3.10 -14.84
CA GLN A 110 -12.83 4.19 -14.53
C GLN A 110 -13.32 5.47 -15.19
N VAL A 111 -13.41 6.54 -14.42
CA VAL A 111 -13.82 7.86 -14.89
C VAL A 111 -12.71 8.85 -14.60
N ASP A 112 -12.19 9.48 -15.65
CA ASP A 112 -11.27 10.61 -15.54
C ASP A 112 -11.98 11.89 -15.95
N MET A 113 -11.79 12.97 -15.19
CA MET A 113 -12.25 14.30 -15.55
C MET A 113 -11.06 15.23 -15.79
N TYR A 114 -11.11 16.00 -16.87
CA TYR A 114 -10.10 17.02 -17.17
C TYR A 114 -10.32 18.22 -16.25
N GLN A 115 -9.35 18.50 -15.41
CA GLN A 115 -9.46 19.40 -14.26
C GLN A 115 -8.22 20.28 -14.14
N TRP A 116 -8.39 21.45 -13.55
CA TRP A 116 -7.30 22.21 -12.99
C TRP A 116 -6.72 21.48 -11.79
N LYS A 117 -5.39 21.53 -11.67
CA LYS A 117 -4.61 21.03 -10.54
C LYS A 117 -3.61 22.10 -10.14
N GLU A 118 -3.59 22.43 -8.86
CA GLU A 118 -2.53 23.25 -8.27
C GLU A 118 -1.32 22.37 -7.98
N GLU A 119 -0.17 22.78 -8.50
CA GLU A 119 1.13 22.21 -8.18
C GLU A 119 1.91 23.19 -7.32
N THR A 120 2.41 22.69 -6.18
CA THR A 120 3.12 23.51 -5.20
C THR A 120 4.60 23.19 -5.26
N GLN A 121 5.42 24.19 -5.59
CA GLN A 121 6.87 24.12 -5.47
C GLN A 121 7.33 25.08 -4.39
N THR A 122 8.13 24.58 -3.45
CA THR A 122 8.63 25.40 -2.34
C THR A 122 10.15 25.41 -2.36
N GLU A 123 10.73 26.59 -2.50
CA GLU A 123 12.15 26.84 -2.35
C GLU A 123 12.42 27.51 -1.01
N THR A 124 13.44 27.03 -0.30
CA THR A 124 13.83 27.60 0.99
C THR A 124 15.27 28.08 0.90
N ARG A 125 15.50 29.33 1.29
CA ARG A 125 16.82 29.95 1.34
C ARG A 125 17.09 30.51 2.73
N THR A 126 18.20 30.09 3.33
CA THR A 126 18.68 30.66 4.60
C THR A 126 19.33 32.03 4.34
N LYS A 127 18.89 33.05 5.07
CA LYS A 127 19.45 34.41 5.03
C LYS A 127 20.66 34.55 5.94
N LEU A 128 21.48 35.57 5.70
CA LEU A 128 22.49 36.03 6.68
C LEU A 128 21.80 36.30 8.03
N GLY A 129 22.29 35.68 9.10
CA GLY A 129 21.66 35.73 10.44
C GLY A 129 20.71 34.58 10.75
N GLY A 130 20.65 33.52 9.92
CA GLY A 130 19.97 32.26 10.25
C GLY A 130 18.44 32.24 10.06
N GLY A 131 17.83 33.34 9.59
CA GLY A 131 16.43 33.34 9.17
C GLY A 131 16.20 32.55 7.89
N GLU A 132 14.97 32.06 7.65
CA GLU A 132 14.60 31.40 6.38
C GLU A 132 13.64 32.26 5.57
N GLU A 133 13.90 32.36 4.27
CA GLU A 133 12.92 32.77 3.28
C GLU A 133 12.40 31.52 2.59
N ARG A 134 11.08 31.36 2.59
CA ARG A 134 10.40 30.31 1.86
C ARG A 134 9.59 30.96 0.74
N THR A 135 9.96 30.65 -0.48
CA THR A 135 9.25 31.07 -1.68
C THR A 135 8.43 29.88 -2.17
N THR A 136 7.11 29.96 -2.01
CA THR A 136 6.18 28.95 -2.51
C THR A 136 5.57 29.45 -3.81
N THR A 137 5.86 28.73 -4.89
CA THR A 137 5.23 28.93 -6.20
C THR A 137 4.08 27.95 -6.33
N TYR A 138 2.90 28.48 -6.63
CA TYR A 138 1.72 27.72 -7.01
C TYR A 138 1.55 27.85 -8.53
N SER A 139 1.52 26.72 -9.22
CA SER A 139 1.32 26.63 -10.67
C SER A 139 0.03 25.89 -10.95
N TYR A 140 -0.79 26.40 -11.87
CA TYR A 140 -2.06 25.77 -12.24
C TYR A 140 -1.92 25.08 -13.57
N VAL A 141 -2.07 23.75 -13.55
CA VAL A 141 -1.96 22.92 -14.75
C VAL A 141 -3.28 22.20 -14.98
N ARG A 142 -3.56 21.87 -16.24
CA ARG A 142 -4.74 21.12 -16.62
C ARG A 142 -4.36 19.66 -16.82
N THR A 143 -5.07 18.75 -16.15
CA THR A 143 -4.74 17.33 -16.16
C THR A 143 -5.99 16.46 -16.12
N TRP A 144 -5.86 15.22 -16.59
CA TRP A 144 -6.87 14.19 -16.33
C TRP A 144 -6.68 13.66 -14.91
N SER A 145 -7.76 13.59 -14.13
CA SER A 145 -7.74 12.98 -12.81
C SER A 145 -8.97 12.11 -12.59
N ASP A 146 -8.74 10.95 -12.00
CA ASP A 146 -9.75 9.97 -11.58
C ASP A 146 -10.46 10.35 -10.27
N GLN A 147 -9.98 11.40 -9.61
CA GLN A 147 -10.53 11.94 -8.37
C GLN A 147 -10.98 13.40 -8.56
N PRO A 148 -11.99 13.85 -7.81
CA PRO A 148 -12.38 15.26 -7.81
C PRO A 148 -11.28 16.11 -7.17
N ILE A 149 -10.84 17.15 -7.88
CA ILE A 149 -9.90 18.14 -7.35
C ILE A 149 -10.69 19.35 -6.83
N ASP A 150 -10.63 19.55 -5.52
CA ASP A 150 -11.31 20.65 -4.83
C ASP A 150 -10.64 22.00 -5.13
N SER A 151 -11.08 22.66 -6.20
CA SER A 151 -10.56 23.96 -6.61
C SER A 151 -10.90 25.10 -5.66
N THR A 152 -11.82 24.93 -4.70
CA THR A 152 -12.10 25.99 -3.72
C THR A 152 -10.97 26.18 -2.72
N ARG A 153 -10.01 25.24 -2.70
CA ARG A 153 -8.79 25.31 -1.87
C ARG A 153 -7.58 25.86 -2.60
N PHE A 154 -7.71 26.18 -3.89
CA PHE A 154 -6.61 26.78 -4.64
C PHE A 154 -6.26 28.15 -4.09
N ARG A 155 -4.97 28.52 -4.17
CA ARG A 155 -4.51 29.84 -3.76
C ARG A 155 -5.03 30.95 -4.65
N GLU A 156 -5.08 30.69 -5.94
CA GLU A 156 -5.73 31.51 -6.95
C GLU A 156 -6.89 30.69 -7.53
N THR A 157 -8.10 31.11 -7.19
CA THR A 157 -9.33 30.42 -7.61
C THR A 157 -9.91 31.03 -8.87
N ARG A 158 -9.61 32.31 -9.15
CA ARG A 158 -10.17 33.03 -10.29
C ARG A 158 -9.57 32.50 -11.57
N GLY A 159 -10.40 31.95 -12.45
CA GLY A 159 -9.97 31.31 -13.70
C GLY A 159 -9.62 29.81 -13.57
N HIS A 160 -9.56 29.26 -12.35
CA HIS A 160 -9.13 27.88 -12.08
C HIS A 160 -10.21 27.03 -11.40
N THR A 161 -11.49 27.28 -11.72
CA THR A 161 -12.60 26.54 -11.11
C THR A 161 -12.84 25.20 -11.80
N ASN A 162 -12.97 24.13 -11.01
CA ASN A 162 -13.37 22.81 -11.48
C ASN A 162 -14.88 22.59 -11.28
N PRO A 163 -15.57 22.00 -12.27
CA PRO A 163 -16.95 21.58 -12.11
C PRO A 163 -17.05 20.34 -11.21
N VAL A 164 -18.27 20.07 -10.72
CA VAL A 164 -18.53 18.89 -9.89
C VAL A 164 -18.38 17.61 -10.72
N MET A 165 -17.52 16.70 -10.23
CA MET A 165 -17.33 15.36 -10.81
C MET A 165 -18.52 14.45 -10.46
N THR A 166 -19.55 14.47 -11.31
CA THR A 166 -20.81 13.73 -11.07
C THR A 166 -20.63 12.22 -11.19
N TYR A 167 -19.89 11.77 -12.20
CA TYR A 167 -19.57 10.35 -12.40
C TYR A 167 -18.22 10.03 -11.77
N ARG A 168 -18.13 8.90 -11.07
CA ARG A 168 -16.90 8.44 -10.41
C ARG A 168 -16.54 7.02 -10.81
N SER A 169 -15.27 6.68 -10.70
CA SER A 169 -14.82 5.30 -10.81
C SER A 169 -15.56 4.42 -9.80
N ARG A 170 -15.94 3.21 -10.22
CA ARG A 170 -16.64 2.24 -9.37
C ARG A 170 -16.32 0.82 -9.82
N GLU A 171 -16.50 -0.10 -8.90
CA GLU A 171 -16.47 -1.52 -9.17
C GLU A 171 -17.82 -2.13 -8.79
N ALA A 172 -18.33 -3.03 -9.63
CA ALA A 172 -19.53 -3.80 -9.38
C ALA A 172 -19.21 -5.30 -9.49
N LEU A 173 -19.84 -6.10 -8.64
CA LEU A 173 -19.74 -7.56 -8.65
C LEU A 173 -20.99 -8.17 -9.27
N ALA A 174 -20.83 -9.33 -9.89
CA ALA A 174 -21.95 -10.13 -10.36
C ALA A 174 -22.76 -10.68 -9.17
N PRO A 175 -24.10 -10.67 -9.23
CA PRO A 175 -24.93 -11.16 -8.14
C PRO A 175 -24.84 -12.69 -8.04
N GLY A 176 -24.92 -13.21 -6.81
CA GLY A 176 -25.05 -14.65 -6.56
C GLY A 176 -23.93 -15.47 -7.17
N THR A 177 -22.68 -15.11 -6.89
CA THR A 177 -21.51 -15.83 -7.41
C THR A 177 -21.37 -17.21 -6.76
N HIS A 178 -21.10 -18.24 -7.56
CA HIS A 178 -20.91 -19.61 -7.10
C HIS A 178 -19.66 -20.24 -7.71
N LEU A 179 -19.10 -21.21 -7.01
CA LEU A 179 -18.09 -22.15 -7.49
C LEU A 179 -18.67 -23.56 -7.35
N GLY A 180 -19.26 -24.07 -8.45
CA GLY A 180 -20.08 -25.28 -8.38
C GLY A 180 -21.26 -25.11 -7.41
N ALA A 181 -21.37 -26.00 -6.43
CA ALA A 181 -22.42 -25.97 -5.40
C ALA A 181 -22.18 -24.95 -4.27
N PHE A 182 -21.00 -24.34 -4.20
CA PHE A 182 -20.64 -23.41 -3.12
C PHE A 182 -20.94 -21.96 -3.51
N ALA A 183 -21.74 -21.26 -2.70
CA ALA A 183 -21.92 -19.82 -2.80
C ALA A 183 -20.64 -19.10 -2.33
N VAL A 184 -20.12 -18.22 -3.17
CA VAL A 184 -18.86 -17.50 -2.91
C VAL A 184 -19.17 -16.08 -2.41
N PRO A 185 -18.74 -15.71 -1.19
CA PRO A 185 -18.92 -14.36 -0.66
C PRO A 185 -18.23 -13.25 -1.48
N ASP A 186 -18.85 -12.07 -1.50
CA ASP A 186 -18.35 -10.89 -2.22
C ASP A 186 -16.94 -10.43 -1.80
N ASN A 187 -16.54 -10.65 -0.52
CA ASN A 187 -15.20 -10.29 -0.04
C ASN A 187 -14.10 -11.08 -0.72
N LEU A 188 -14.35 -12.34 -1.10
CA LEU A 188 -13.42 -13.17 -1.87
C LEU A 188 -13.31 -12.71 -3.32
N MET A 189 -14.39 -12.15 -3.88
CA MET A 189 -14.40 -11.68 -5.26
C MET A 189 -13.77 -10.30 -5.42
N ARG A 190 -13.77 -9.48 -4.36
CA ARG A 190 -13.15 -8.15 -4.39
C ARG A 190 -11.64 -8.27 -4.60
N GLY A 191 -11.13 -7.68 -5.69
CA GLY A 191 -9.71 -7.77 -6.06
C GLY A 191 -9.30 -9.08 -6.74
N PHE A 192 -10.21 -10.04 -6.93
CA PHE A 192 -9.90 -11.30 -7.61
C PHE A 192 -9.87 -11.15 -9.14
N GLY A 193 -8.88 -11.78 -9.76
CA GLY A 193 -8.71 -11.85 -11.21
C GLY A 193 -8.14 -10.58 -11.83
N THR A 194 -7.61 -10.72 -13.04
CA THR A 194 -7.00 -9.62 -13.79
C THR A 194 -8.06 -8.90 -14.64
N PRO A 195 -8.30 -7.60 -14.44
CA PRO A 195 -9.19 -6.84 -15.30
C PRO A 195 -8.68 -6.82 -16.74
N ARG A 196 -9.57 -7.08 -17.71
CA ARG A 196 -9.33 -6.89 -19.14
C ARG A 196 -10.19 -5.76 -19.69
N PRO A 197 -9.70 -4.97 -20.67
CA PRO A 197 -10.50 -3.90 -21.25
C PRO A 197 -11.84 -4.40 -21.81
N LEU A 198 -12.90 -3.64 -21.56
CA LEU A 198 -14.23 -3.84 -22.12
C LEU A 198 -14.59 -2.60 -22.93
N ALA A 199 -14.59 -2.73 -24.25
CA ALA A 199 -14.81 -1.60 -25.15
C ALA A 199 -16.22 -1.02 -24.97
N ALA A 200 -16.31 0.29 -24.77
CA ALA A 200 -17.57 1.02 -24.85
C ALA A 200 -18.12 1.00 -26.28
N THR A 201 -19.44 0.98 -26.41
CA THR A 201 -20.14 1.01 -27.69
C THR A 201 -21.00 2.26 -27.83
N GLU A 202 -21.54 2.49 -29.02
CA GLU A 202 -22.51 3.56 -29.28
C GLU A 202 -23.75 3.48 -28.37
N ALA A 203 -24.12 2.30 -27.90
CA ALA A 203 -25.21 2.16 -26.93
C ALA A 203 -24.90 2.86 -25.60
N GLN A 204 -23.67 2.70 -25.08
CA GLN A 204 -23.23 3.38 -23.87
C GLN A 204 -23.05 4.89 -24.11
N ALA A 205 -22.56 5.28 -25.29
CA ALA A 205 -22.44 6.70 -25.65
C ALA A 205 -23.81 7.39 -25.66
N ASN A 206 -24.81 6.79 -26.31
CA ASN A 206 -26.18 7.30 -26.34
C ASN A 206 -26.82 7.36 -24.94
N ALA A 207 -26.59 6.35 -24.10
CA ALA A 207 -27.08 6.34 -22.73
C ALA A 207 -26.52 7.48 -21.89
N LEU A 208 -25.22 7.80 -22.05
CA LEU A 208 -24.58 8.94 -21.39
C LEU A 208 -25.04 10.27 -21.97
N GLN A 209 -25.21 10.36 -23.31
CA GLN A 209 -25.58 11.59 -24.02
C GLN A 209 -26.90 12.19 -23.50
N ILE A 210 -27.85 11.36 -23.09
CA ILE A 210 -29.15 11.79 -22.52
C ILE A 210 -28.96 12.47 -21.14
N ARG A 211 -27.86 12.16 -20.44
CA ARG A 211 -27.60 12.59 -19.05
C ARG A 211 -26.58 13.72 -18.94
N ILE A 212 -25.94 14.12 -20.04
CA ILE A 212 -24.90 15.15 -20.04
C ILE A 212 -25.11 16.16 -21.18
N ASP A 213 -24.92 17.44 -20.88
CA ASP A 213 -24.98 18.53 -21.86
C ASP A 213 -23.63 18.71 -22.59
N LYS A 214 -23.08 17.59 -23.08
CA LYS A 214 -21.83 17.54 -23.86
C LYS A 214 -21.96 16.49 -24.95
N PRO A 215 -21.36 16.68 -26.14
CA PRO A 215 -21.33 15.63 -27.14
C PRO A 215 -20.52 14.44 -26.60
N VAL A 216 -21.08 13.23 -26.74
CA VAL A 216 -20.45 11.98 -26.34
C VAL A 216 -20.04 11.19 -27.58
N ARG A 217 -18.83 10.66 -27.58
CA ARG A 217 -18.26 9.87 -28.68
C ARG A 217 -17.54 8.63 -28.14
N VAL A 218 -17.56 7.54 -28.88
CA VAL A 218 -16.66 6.40 -28.63
C VAL A 218 -15.36 6.63 -29.39
N ILE A 219 -14.23 6.57 -28.69
CA ILE A 219 -12.89 6.69 -29.26
C ILE A 219 -12.05 5.55 -28.69
N ASP A 220 -11.60 4.64 -29.54
CA ASP A 220 -10.80 3.47 -29.15
C ASP A 220 -11.40 2.66 -27.97
N GLY A 221 -12.73 2.52 -27.94
CA GLY A 221 -13.45 1.81 -26.89
C GLY A 221 -13.61 2.58 -25.57
N VAL A 222 -13.30 3.88 -25.54
CA VAL A 222 -13.50 4.79 -24.40
C VAL A 222 -14.59 5.80 -24.74
N LEU A 223 -15.49 6.07 -23.79
CA LEU A 223 -16.43 7.18 -23.93
C LEU A 223 -15.71 8.49 -23.64
N TYR A 224 -15.75 9.43 -24.57
CA TYR A 224 -15.32 10.80 -24.35
C TYR A 224 -16.52 11.72 -24.42
N ALA A 225 -16.78 12.47 -23.35
CA ALA A 225 -17.79 13.52 -23.35
C ALA A 225 -17.13 14.90 -23.29
N GLY A 226 -17.13 15.57 -24.42
CA GLY A 226 -16.39 16.81 -24.67
C GLY A 226 -16.41 17.15 -26.16
N ARG A 227 -16.17 18.42 -26.51
CA ARG A 227 -16.30 18.90 -27.89
C ARG A 227 -15.19 18.40 -28.81
N ASP A 228 -13.95 18.46 -28.34
CA ASP A 228 -12.75 18.10 -29.10
C ASP A 228 -11.76 17.30 -28.23
N PRO A 229 -11.63 15.98 -28.46
CA PRO A 229 -10.67 15.14 -27.74
C PRO A 229 -9.21 15.59 -27.88
N ALA A 230 -8.85 16.27 -28.99
CA ALA A 230 -7.51 16.78 -29.22
C ALA A 230 -7.25 18.08 -28.42
N GLN A 231 -8.31 18.77 -27.98
CA GLN A 231 -8.25 19.98 -27.17
C GLN A 231 -9.24 19.90 -26.00
N PRO A 232 -8.96 19.08 -24.97
CA PRO A 232 -9.87 18.88 -23.85
C PRO A 232 -10.19 20.19 -23.10
N ALA A 233 -11.45 20.37 -22.75
CA ALA A 233 -11.92 21.47 -21.91
C ALA A 233 -12.14 21.02 -20.46
N ILE A 234 -12.09 21.97 -19.52
CA ILE A 234 -12.35 21.69 -18.11
C ILE A 234 -13.73 21.05 -17.94
N GLY A 235 -13.76 19.96 -17.17
CA GLY A 235 -14.95 19.13 -16.94
C GLY A 235 -15.25 18.12 -18.03
N ASP A 236 -14.44 18.01 -19.09
CA ASP A 236 -14.58 16.89 -20.04
C ASP A 236 -14.28 15.59 -19.32
N ILE A 237 -14.98 14.52 -19.71
CA ILE A 237 -14.87 13.22 -19.05
C ILE A 237 -14.45 12.14 -20.03
N LYS A 238 -13.61 11.23 -19.55
CA LYS A 238 -13.31 9.95 -20.18
C LYS A 238 -13.84 8.84 -19.30
N VAL A 239 -14.51 7.86 -19.90
CA VAL A 239 -15.01 6.69 -19.20
C VAL A 239 -14.54 5.44 -19.93
N SER A 240 -13.72 4.65 -19.24
CA SER A 240 -13.27 3.34 -19.70
C SER A 240 -13.89 2.26 -18.83
N PHE A 241 -14.13 1.10 -19.44
CA PHE A 241 -14.62 -0.07 -18.74
C PHE A 241 -13.59 -1.19 -18.84
N ALA A 242 -13.52 -1.98 -17.78
CA ALA A 242 -12.81 -3.24 -17.75
C ALA A 242 -13.70 -4.27 -17.06
N GLU A 243 -13.50 -5.54 -17.39
CA GLU A 243 -14.20 -6.64 -16.75
C GLU A 243 -13.22 -7.69 -16.25
N VAL A 244 -13.64 -8.44 -15.23
CA VAL A 244 -13.02 -9.73 -14.91
C VAL A 244 -14.00 -10.79 -15.38
N PRO A 245 -13.67 -11.59 -16.41
CA PRO A 245 -14.59 -12.60 -16.91
C PRO A 245 -14.85 -13.68 -15.86
N LEU A 246 -15.97 -14.39 -16.02
CA LEU A 246 -16.14 -15.67 -15.33
C LEU A 246 -15.00 -16.60 -15.76
N GLN A 247 -14.34 -17.20 -14.78
CA GLN A 247 -13.14 -18.01 -14.99
C GLN A 247 -13.03 -19.09 -13.93
N THR A 248 -12.18 -20.09 -14.19
CA THR A 248 -11.80 -21.06 -13.17
C THR A 248 -11.11 -20.36 -12.00
N ALA A 249 -11.46 -20.75 -10.79
CA ALA A 249 -10.83 -20.30 -9.57
C ALA A 249 -10.56 -21.49 -8.64
N SER A 250 -9.61 -21.29 -7.73
CA SER A 250 -9.36 -22.16 -6.59
C SER A 250 -9.52 -21.36 -5.30
N ILE A 251 -10.26 -21.90 -4.34
CA ILE A 251 -10.55 -21.25 -3.07
C ILE A 251 -10.14 -22.18 -1.92
N VAL A 252 -9.48 -21.61 -0.91
CA VAL A 252 -9.24 -22.26 0.39
C VAL A 252 -9.97 -21.48 1.47
N ALA A 253 -11.00 -22.08 2.06
CA ALA A 253 -11.87 -21.44 3.05
C ALA A 253 -12.56 -22.49 3.93
N ALA A 254 -13.19 -22.07 5.03
CA ALA A 254 -14.07 -22.94 5.79
C ALA A 254 -15.37 -23.17 5.01
N GLN A 255 -15.86 -24.42 4.97
CA GLN A 255 -17.25 -24.64 4.55
C GLN A 255 -18.20 -24.10 5.63
N ALA A 256 -19.22 -23.36 5.21
CA ALA A 256 -20.29 -22.87 6.07
C ALA A 256 -21.64 -23.19 5.42
N GLY A 257 -22.16 -24.38 5.69
CA GLY A 257 -23.29 -24.94 4.96
C GLY A 257 -22.99 -25.05 3.47
N SER A 258 -23.76 -24.34 2.63
CA SER A 258 -23.55 -24.24 1.18
C SER A 258 -22.72 -23.03 0.75
N SER A 259 -22.09 -22.31 1.69
CA SER A 259 -21.23 -21.16 1.41
C SER A 259 -19.82 -21.38 1.95
N LEU A 260 -18.96 -20.39 1.75
CA LEU A 260 -17.57 -20.36 2.20
C LEU A 260 -17.41 -19.23 3.22
N ALA A 261 -16.51 -19.40 4.17
CA ALA A 261 -16.23 -18.40 5.20
C ALA A 261 -14.74 -18.40 5.59
N PRO A 262 -14.24 -17.29 6.19
CA PRO A 262 -12.89 -17.28 6.73
C PRO A 262 -12.70 -18.38 7.79
N PHE A 263 -11.65 -19.18 7.65
CA PHE A 263 -11.34 -20.24 8.60
C PHE A 263 -10.50 -19.68 9.76
N PRO A 264 -10.97 -19.72 11.02
CA PRO A 264 -10.18 -19.25 12.17
C PRO A 264 -9.06 -20.24 12.51
N THR A 265 -7.84 -19.74 12.68
CA THR A 265 -6.67 -20.52 13.11
C THR A 265 -6.50 -20.45 14.62
N ARG A 266 -5.72 -21.37 15.18
CA ARG A 266 -5.37 -21.35 16.62
C ARG A 266 -4.52 -20.15 17.02
N THR A 267 -3.87 -19.50 16.05
CA THR A 267 -3.04 -18.30 16.29
C THR A 267 -3.84 -17.00 16.34
N GLY A 268 -5.17 -17.08 16.16
CA GLY A 268 -6.07 -15.92 16.12
C GLY A 268 -6.04 -15.17 14.79
N THR A 269 -5.52 -15.81 13.73
CA THR A 269 -5.61 -15.32 12.35
C THR A 269 -6.73 -16.06 11.61
N THR A 270 -6.97 -15.71 10.36
CA THR A 270 -7.89 -16.44 9.48
C THR A 270 -7.17 -16.92 8.22
N VAL A 271 -7.65 -18.03 7.64
CA VAL A 271 -7.28 -18.50 6.30
C VAL A 271 -8.49 -18.37 5.40
N GLU A 272 -8.33 -17.56 4.37
CA GLU A 272 -9.30 -17.34 3.29
C GLU A 272 -8.49 -16.93 2.07
N LEU A 273 -8.28 -17.85 1.14
CA LEU A 273 -7.39 -17.67 -0.02
C LEU A 273 -8.17 -17.91 -1.31
N ILE A 274 -7.84 -17.16 -2.35
CA ILE A 274 -8.39 -17.36 -3.69
C ILE A 274 -7.33 -17.07 -4.75
N SER A 275 -7.26 -17.93 -5.75
CA SER A 275 -6.33 -17.82 -6.88
C SER A 275 -7.04 -18.08 -8.20
N ALA A 276 -6.63 -17.38 -9.25
CA ALA A 276 -7.19 -17.58 -10.59
C ALA A 276 -6.62 -18.86 -11.22
N GLY A 277 -7.47 -19.62 -11.90
CA GLY A 277 -7.12 -20.92 -12.46
C GLY A 277 -7.33 -22.08 -11.48
N ALA A 278 -6.94 -23.28 -11.91
CA ALA A 278 -6.98 -24.49 -11.08
C ALA A 278 -5.64 -24.65 -10.35
N VAL A 279 -5.52 -24.01 -9.19
CA VAL A 279 -4.30 -23.99 -8.36
C VAL A 279 -4.44 -24.99 -7.21
N PRO A 280 -3.48 -25.91 -7.01
CA PRO A 280 -3.47 -26.82 -5.86
C PRO A 280 -3.38 -26.05 -4.52
N ALA A 281 -4.02 -26.58 -3.47
CA ALA A 281 -3.99 -25.96 -2.14
C ALA A 281 -2.56 -25.67 -1.64
N ALA A 282 -1.63 -26.60 -1.86
CA ALA A 282 -0.24 -26.45 -1.45
C ALA A 282 0.45 -25.23 -2.08
N GLU A 283 0.15 -24.93 -3.35
CA GLU A 283 0.69 -23.75 -4.03
C GLU A 283 0.06 -22.46 -3.49
N MET A 284 -1.26 -22.45 -3.24
CA MET A 284 -1.95 -21.30 -2.65
C MET A 284 -1.40 -20.95 -1.25
N PHE A 285 -1.14 -21.97 -0.41
CA PHE A 285 -0.51 -21.74 0.90
C PHE A 285 0.94 -21.26 0.78
N LYS A 286 1.69 -21.77 -0.20
CA LYS A 286 3.06 -21.32 -0.46
C LYS A 286 3.08 -19.85 -0.87
N GLU A 287 2.24 -19.45 -1.82
CA GLU A 287 2.07 -18.06 -2.26
C GLU A 287 1.70 -17.15 -1.07
N ALA A 288 0.71 -17.55 -0.26
CA ALA A 288 0.31 -16.79 0.93
C ALA A 288 1.46 -16.63 1.97
N GLN A 289 2.34 -17.63 2.10
CA GLN A 289 3.53 -17.53 2.95
C GLN A 289 4.56 -16.55 2.36
N GLU A 290 4.79 -16.59 1.05
CA GLU A 290 5.69 -15.67 0.34
C GLU A 290 5.19 -14.22 0.41
N ASP A 291 3.88 -14.00 0.29
CA ASP A 291 3.23 -12.71 0.48
C ASP A 291 3.40 -12.19 1.89
N ASN A 292 3.18 -13.04 2.90
CA ASN A 292 3.38 -12.67 4.30
C ASN A 292 4.85 -12.29 4.58
N VAL A 293 5.81 -12.99 3.99
CA VAL A 293 7.25 -12.65 4.08
C VAL A 293 7.52 -11.30 3.40
N THR A 294 7.03 -11.10 2.18
CA THR A 294 7.23 -9.87 1.41
C THR A 294 6.64 -8.67 2.15
N PHE A 295 5.40 -8.80 2.62
CA PHE A 295 4.72 -7.77 3.39
C PHE A 295 5.44 -7.43 4.71
N THR A 296 6.01 -8.45 5.37
CA THR A 296 6.85 -8.25 6.56
C THR A 296 8.06 -7.37 6.25
N TRP A 297 8.75 -7.62 5.14
CA TRP A 297 9.91 -6.83 4.72
C TRP A 297 9.54 -5.40 4.33
N VAL A 298 8.43 -5.22 3.60
CA VAL A 298 7.92 -3.88 3.26
C VAL A 298 7.64 -3.08 4.53
N LEU A 299 6.95 -3.66 5.51
CA LEU A 299 6.66 -2.97 6.76
C LEU A 299 7.89 -2.74 7.64
N ARG A 300 8.90 -3.60 7.57
CA ARG A 300 10.20 -3.31 8.20
C ARG A 300 10.88 -2.11 7.56
N ALA A 301 10.91 -2.03 6.23
CA ALA A 301 11.47 -0.89 5.52
C ALA A 301 10.73 0.41 5.84
N VAL A 302 9.39 0.39 5.79
CA VAL A 302 8.56 1.55 6.16
C VAL A 302 8.77 1.92 7.63
N GLY A 303 8.73 0.96 8.55
CA GLY A 303 8.94 1.22 9.98
C GLY A 303 10.32 1.79 10.29
N ALA A 304 11.39 1.28 9.66
CA ALA A 304 12.74 1.82 9.79
C ALA A 304 12.85 3.23 9.20
N PHE A 305 12.23 3.48 8.04
CA PHE A 305 12.20 4.82 7.45
C PHE A 305 11.47 5.84 8.34
N VAL A 306 10.32 5.47 8.91
CA VAL A 306 9.59 6.31 9.86
C VAL A 306 10.42 6.57 11.12
N MET A 307 11.13 5.56 11.63
CA MET A 307 12.06 5.72 12.75
C MET A 307 13.21 6.71 12.43
N PHE A 308 13.77 6.61 11.22
CA PHE A 308 14.79 7.56 10.74
C PHE A 308 14.27 8.99 10.70
N VAL A 309 13.06 9.20 10.18
CA VAL A 309 12.39 10.52 10.22
C VAL A 309 12.23 11.00 11.66
N GLY A 310 11.83 10.13 12.58
CA GLY A 310 11.74 10.44 14.01
C GLY A 310 13.06 10.93 14.61
N PHE A 311 14.17 10.22 14.37
CA PHE A 311 15.49 10.65 14.82
C PHE A 311 15.97 11.93 14.15
N ALA A 312 15.71 12.11 12.85
CA ALA A 312 16.04 13.33 12.13
C ALA A 312 15.30 14.55 12.73
N LEU A 313 14.05 14.39 13.16
CA LEU A 313 13.29 15.43 13.86
C LEU A 313 13.88 15.76 15.24
N ILE A 314 14.33 14.74 15.99
CA ILE A 314 14.98 14.92 17.31
C ILE A 314 16.29 15.71 17.17
N LEU A 315 17.07 15.46 16.12
CA LEU A 315 18.37 16.11 15.90
C LEU A 315 18.26 17.46 15.18
N ARG A 316 17.10 17.80 14.62
CA ARG A 316 16.86 19.04 13.86
C ARG A 316 17.26 20.34 14.59
N PRO A 317 17.03 20.52 15.92
CA PRO A 317 17.44 21.74 16.61
C PRO A 317 18.95 22.01 16.52
N LEU A 318 19.78 20.97 16.47
CA LEU A 318 21.23 21.11 16.36
C LEU A 318 21.62 21.77 15.03
N SER A 319 20.98 21.35 13.93
CA SER A 319 21.20 21.94 12.61
C SER A 319 20.70 23.38 12.54
N VAL A 320 19.51 23.67 13.08
CA VAL A 320 18.95 25.04 13.11
C VAL A 320 19.80 25.98 13.95
N ALA A 321 20.37 25.51 15.06
CA ALA A 321 21.28 26.31 15.88
C ALA A 321 22.58 26.66 15.13
N ALA A 322 23.09 25.75 14.30
CA ALA A 322 24.32 25.94 13.52
C ALA A 322 24.17 26.89 12.31
N ASP A 323 22.95 27.14 11.85
CA ASP A 323 22.64 28.01 10.70
C ASP A 323 23.00 29.49 10.89
N LEU A 324 23.40 29.92 12.10
CA LEU A 324 23.95 31.25 12.33
C LEU A 324 25.29 31.47 11.59
N ILE A 325 25.99 30.38 11.25
CA ILE A 325 27.28 30.41 10.54
C ILE A 325 27.10 29.75 9.16
N PRO A 326 27.27 30.48 8.03
CA PRO A 326 26.86 30.07 6.67
C PRO A 326 27.39 28.72 6.13
N PHE A 327 28.44 28.15 6.73
CA PHE A 327 29.01 26.85 6.33
C PHE A 327 28.77 25.70 7.32
N LEU A 328 28.44 26.02 8.58
CA LEU A 328 28.26 25.01 9.62
C LEU A 328 26.87 24.36 9.54
N GLY A 329 25.85 25.08 9.09
CA GLY A 329 24.48 24.55 8.97
C GLY A 329 24.36 23.29 8.11
N SER A 330 24.92 23.30 6.90
CA SER A 330 24.86 22.15 5.97
C SER A 330 25.69 20.96 6.46
N LEU A 331 26.87 21.21 7.04
CA LEU A 331 27.75 20.18 7.59
C LEU A 331 27.12 19.51 8.82
N VAL A 332 26.56 20.32 9.74
CA VAL A 332 25.85 19.83 10.93
C VAL A 332 24.55 19.14 10.54
N GLY A 333 23.84 19.61 9.51
CA GLY A 333 22.68 18.93 8.93
C GLY A 333 23.01 17.54 8.38
N ALA A 334 24.06 17.42 7.56
CA ALA A 334 24.53 16.15 7.04
C ALA A 334 25.00 15.20 8.18
N GLY A 335 25.73 15.74 9.16
CA GLY A 335 26.15 15.01 10.35
C GLY A 335 24.98 14.49 11.19
N ALA A 336 23.97 15.33 11.44
CA ALA A 336 22.76 14.95 12.14
C ALA A 336 21.97 13.87 11.38
N GLY A 337 21.87 13.96 10.06
CA GLY A 337 21.28 12.93 9.21
C GLY A 337 22.02 11.59 9.30
N LEU A 338 23.36 11.61 9.31
CA LEU A 338 24.17 10.41 9.50
C LEU A 338 23.97 9.79 10.89
N VAL A 339 23.92 10.61 11.94
CA VAL A 339 23.64 10.15 13.31
C VAL A 339 22.24 9.53 13.39
N ALA A 340 21.22 10.17 12.81
CA ALA A 340 19.86 9.61 12.75
C ALA A 340 19.82 8.25 12.04
N MET A 341 20.57 8.12 10.95
CA MET A 341 20.70 6.86 10.21
C MET A 341 21.39 5.79 11.05
N ILE A 342 22.48 6.11 11.76
CA ILE A 342 23.17 5.18 12.66
C ILE A 342 22.24 4.74 13.80
N CYS A 343 21.56 5.69 14.45
CA CYS A 343 20.58 5.38 15.50
C CYS A 343 19.49 4.43 15.01
N THR A 344 18.98 4.65 13.79
CA THR A 344 17.98 3.78 13.15
C THR A 344 18.55 2.40 12.83
N ALA A 345 19.74 2.35 12.23
CA ALA A 345 20.42 1.11 11.85
C ALA A 345 20.78 0.25 13.07
N VAL A 346 20.88 0.84 14.26
CA VAL A 346 21.04 0.11 15.52
C VAL A 346 19.68 -0.24 16.13
N LEU A 347 18.80 0.74 16.32
CA LEU A 347 17.56 0.53 17.08
C LEU A 347 16.53 -0.32 16.33
N ALA A 348 16.32 -0.11 15.03
CA ALA A 348 15.31 -0.85 14.28
C ALA A 348 15.59 -2.36 14.27
N PRO A 349 16.81 -2.85 13.95
CA PRO A 349 17.13 -4.27 14.07
C PRO A 349 17.03 -4.81 15.49
N LEU A 350 17.37 -4.02 16.51
CA LEU A 350 17.20 -4.43 17.92
C LEU A 350 15.72 -4.66 18.28
N VAL A 351 14.83 -3.75 17.87
CA VAL A 351 13.38 -3.91 18.09
C VAL A 351 12.84 -5.14 17.34
N ILE A 352 13.26 -5.33 16.08
CA ILE A 352 12.89 -6.50 15.28
C ILE A 352 13.39 -7.80 15.96
N ALA A 353 14.65 -7.82 16.41
CA ALA A 353 15.22 -8.96 17.11
C ALA A 353 14.46 -9.25 18.41
N LEU A 354 14.12 -8.22 19.19
CA LEU A 354 13.31 -8.36 20.40
C LEU A 354 11.92 -8.93 20.10
N GLY A 355 11.28 -8.47 19.01
CA GLY A 355 10.03 -9.06 18.52
C GLY A 355 10.19 -10.54 18.21
N TRP A 356 11.25 -10.92 17.50
CA TRP A 356 11.52 -12.31 17.17
C TRP A 356 11.77 -13.18 18.42
N LEU A 357 12.53 -12.67 19.40
CA LEU A 357 12.74 -13.34 20.70
C LEU A 357 11.41 -13.56 21.44
N TRP A 358 10.54 -12.54 21.45
CA TRP A 358 9.25 -12.59 22.14
C TRP A 358 8.28 -13.59 21.50
N TYR A 359 8.18 -13.58 20.17
CA TYR A 359 7.21 -14.42 19.45
C TYR A 359 7.77 -15.81 19.06
N ARG A 360 9.10 -16.04 19.15
CA ARG A 360 9.76 -17.34 18.89
C ARG A 360 10.84 -17.69 19.94
N PRO A 361 10.50 -17.79 21.24
CA PRO A 361 11.47 -17.95 22.31
C PRO A 361 12.28 -19.26 22.22
N LEU A 362 11.67 -20.37 21.78
CA LEU A 362 12.37 -21.66 21.65
C LEU A 362 13.44 -21.65 20.55
N LEU A 363 13.13 -21.06 19.39
CA LEU A 363 14.11 -20.93 18.30
C LEU A 363 15.25 -19.99 18.71
N ALA A 364 14.93 -18.91 19.43
CA ALA A 364 15.92 -18.01 19.98
C ALA A 364 16.88 -18.69 20.96
N VAL A 365 16.36 -19.44 21.93
CA VAL A 365 17.17 -20.23 22.86
C VAL A 365 18.03 -21.25 22.10
N GLY A 366 17.46 -21.93 21.08
CA GLY A 366 18.20 -22.86 20.23
C GLY A 366 19.39 -22.22 19.51
N ILE A 367 19.20 -21.02 18.94
CA ILE A 367 20.29 -20.26 18.29
C ILE A 367 21.37 -19.88 19.31
N VAL A 368 20.98 -19.43 20.51
CA VAL A 368 21.92 -19.08 21.57
C VAL A 368 22.74 -20.30 22.02
N ILE A 369 22.09 -21.45 22.21
CA ILE A 369 22.77 -22.70 22.56
C ILE A 369 23.75 -23.12 21.45
N ALA A 370 23.30 -23.11 20.20
CA ALA A 370 24.13 -23.47 19.05
C ALA A 370 25.33 -22.53 18.89
N GLY A 371 25.12 -21.22 19.04
CA GLY A 371 26.16 -20.21 19.01
C GLY A 371 27.17 -20.37 20.15
N GLY A 372 26.69 -20.62 21.38
CA GLY A 372 27.53 -20.90 22.54
C GLY A 372 28.39 -22.16 22.36
N ALA A 373 27.79 -23.23 21.82
CA ALA A 373 28.51 -24.46 21.50
C ALA A 373 29.59 -24.25 20.43
N ALA A 374 29.29 -23.49 19.37
CA ALA A 374 30.25 -23.15 18.34
C ALA A 374 31.41 -22.30 18.88
N ALA A 375 31.12 -21.29 19.69
CA ALA A 375 32.13 -20.44 20.33
C ALA A 375 33.04 -21.25 21.26
N TYR A 376 32.45 -22.12 22.09
CA TYR A 376 33.20 -23.04 22.94
C TYR A 376 34.10 -23.99 22.13
N GLY A 377 33.59 -24.55 21.03
CA GLY A 377 34.37 -25.36 20.09
C GLY A 377 35.56 -24.61 19.49
N LEU A 378 35.37 -23.37 19.05
CA LEU A 378 36.44 -22.54 18.51
C LEU A 378 37.50 -22.19 19.57
N ILE A 379 37.07 -21.83 20.79
CA ILE A 379 37.98 -21.52 21.90
C ILE A 379 38.81 -22.74 22.29
N THR A 380 38.21 -23.93 22.38
CA THR A 380 38.92 -25.16 22.71
C THR A 380 39.92 -25.56 21.61
N LEU A 381 39.56 -25.41 20.34
CA LEU A 381 40.48 -25.64 19.21
C LEU A 381 41.65 -24.64 19.20
N ALA A 382 41.39 -23.36 19.47
CA ALA A 382 42.43 -22.33 19.58
C ALA A 382 43.40 -22.66 20.73
N ARG A 383 42.88 -23.02 21.91
CA ARG A 383 43.69 -23.44 23.06
C ARG A 383 44.54 -24.68 22.76
N ARG A 384 43.98 -25.69 22.08
CA ARG A 384 44.72 -26.90 21.66
C ARG A 384 45.84 -26.58 20.66
N ARG A 385 45.61 -25.65 19.71
CA ARG A 385 46.64 -25.21 18.75
C ARG A 385 47.79 -24.47 19.43
N VAL A 386 47.49 -23.60 20.40
CA VAL A 386 48.50 -22.90 21.20
C VAL A 386 49.32 -23.90 22.02
N ALA A 387 48.67 -24.84 22.72
CA ALA A 387 49.36 -25.87 23.49
C ALA A 387 50.26 -26.76 22.62
N ARG A 388 49.81 -27.16 21.42
CA ARG A 388 50.59 -27.98 20.49
C ARG A 388 51.81 -27.23 19.90
N LYS A 389 51.68 -25.93 19.65
CA LYS A 389 52.83 -25.08 19.26
C LYS A 389 53.85 -24.95 20.39
N ALA A 390 53.40 -24.75 21.63
CA ALA A 390 54.29 -24.68 22.78
C ALA A 390 55.08 -25.98 23.00
N SER A 391 54.44 -27.14 22.82
CA SER A 391 55.12 -28.44 22.93
C SER A 391 56.11 -28.75 21.80
N MET A 392 55.98 -28.10 20.63
CA MET A 392 56.92 -28.26 19.50
C MET A 392 58.13 -27.31 19.57
N VAL A 393 58.09 -26.29 20.43
CA VAL A 393 59.19 -25.33 20.64
C VAL A 393 60.02 -25.70 21.89
N GLY A 394 59.46 -26.51 22.79
CA GLY A 394 60.14 -26.99 24.00
C GLY A 394 60.74 -28.40 23.89
N ALA A 395 60.69 -29.03 22.72
CA ALA A 395 61.39 -30.28 22.37
C ALA A 395 62.38 -29.97 21.26
#